data_AF-A0A960GYJ9-F1
#
_entry.id   AF-A0A960GYJ9-F1
#
_cell.length_a   1.000
_cell.length_b   1.000
_cell.length_c   1.000
_cell.angle_alpha   90.00
_cell.angle_beta   90.00
_cell.angle_gamma   90.00
#
_symmetry.space_group_name_H-M   'P 1'
#
loop_
_entity.id
_entity.type
_entity.pdbx_description
1 polymer ?
#
loop_
_entity_poly.entity_id
_entity_poly.type
_entity_poly.pdbx_seq_one_letter_code
_entity_poly.pdbx_strand_id
1 'polypeptide(L)'
;SFSAAYVSGVAALVRAKYPDLSAHQVIHRLLQTAHNPPRGVDNQVGYGVVDPVAALTFSVPPGDRLAPGALTRVLAPPPPPAPPDHRARTVALAFGGTVLGGLLLVGIIARARRAR
;
A
#
# COMPACT_ATOMS: atom_id res chain seq x y z
N SER A 1 -1.71 15.32 21.54
CA SER A 1 -2.61 14.28 21.02
C SER A 1 -3.97 14.40 21.71
N PHE A 2 -5.00 13.61 21.36
CA PHE A 2 -6.44 13.80 21.70
C PHE A 2 -7.25 14.67 20.74
N SER A 3 -6.84 15.91 20.43
CA SER A 3 -7.60 16.77 19.48
C SER A 3 -7.79 16.10 18.11
N ALA A 4 -6.74 15.42 17.60
CA ALA A 4 -6.80 14.66 16.35
C ALA A 4 -7.82 13.51 16.41
N ALA A 5 -8.01 12.86 17.56
CA ALA A 5 -9.00 11.79 17.72
C ALA A 5 -10.43 12.35 17.63
N TYR A 6 -10.70 13.49 18.26
CA TYR A 6 -11.97 14.20 18.13
C TYR A 6 -12.25 14.59 16.67
N VAL A 7 -11.29 15.24 15.99
CA VAL A 7 -11.45 15.63 14.58
C VAL A 7 -11.67 14.40 13.69
N SER A 8 -11.00 13.29 13.96
CA SER A 8 -11.21 12.02 13.24
C SER A 8 -12.62 11.47 13.44
N GLY A 9 -13.15 11.53 14.66
CA GLY A 9 -14.53 11.15 14.96
C GLY A 9 -15.54 12.01 14.20
N VAL A 10 -15.35 13.33 14.18
CA VAL A 10 -16.20 14.24 13.41
C VAL A 10 -16.09 13.96 11.91
N ALA A 11 -14.89 13.74 11.38
CA ALA A 11 -14.69 13.38 9.98
C ALA A 11 -15.41 12.07 9.61
N ALA A 12 -15.42 11.08 10.51
CA ALA A 12 -16.17 9.85 10.33
C ALA A 12 -17.69 10.10 10.27
N LEU A 13 -18.23 10.95 11.16
CA LEU A 13 -19.64 11.34 11.14
C LEU A 13 -20.01 12.08 9.84
N VAL A 14 -19.15 13.00 9.38
CA VAL A 14 -19.35 13.72 8.12
C VAL A 14 -19.37 12.73 6.95
N ARG A 15 -18.46 11.77 6.89
CA ARG A 15 -18.45 10.71 5.86
C ARG A 15 -19.67 9.81 5.94
N ALA A 16 -20.19 9.53 7.13
CA ALA A 16 -21.41 8.74 7.29
C ALA A 16 -22.65 9.47 6.76
N LYS A 17 -22.74 10.80 6.97
CA LYS A 17 -23.85 11.62 6.46
C LYS A 17 -23.72 11.96 4.97
N TYR A 18 -22.50 12.16 4.49
CA TYR A 18 -22.19 12.59 3.13
C TYR A 18 -21.20 11.61 2.45
N PRO A 19 -21.67 10.41 2.05
CA PRO A 19 -20.80 9.32 1.59
C PRO A 19 -20.07 9.62 0.28
N ASP A 20 -20.59 10.53 -0.55
CA ASP A 20 -20.05 10.82 -1.89
C ASP A 20 -18.92 11.88 -1.88
N LEU A 21 -18.71 12.54 -0.74
CA LEU A 21 -17.64 13.54 -0.59
C LEU A 21 -16.27 12.87 -0.63
N SER A 22 -15.35 13.45 -1.39
CA SER A 22 -13.95 13.05 -1.33
C SER A 22 -13.30 13.44 0.00
N ALA A 23 -12.12 12.87 0.28
CA ALA A 23 -11.35 13.27 1.45
C ALA A 23 -11.06 14.79 1.48
N HIS A 24 -10.76 15.38 0.32
CA HIS A 24 -10.51 16.81 0.23
C HIS A 24 -11.76 17.63 0.55
N GLN A 25 -12.93 17.19 0.09
CA GLN A 25 -14.20 17.86 0.33
C GLN A 25 -14.65 17.72 1.79
N VAL A 26 -14.36 16.58 2.44
CA VAL A 26 -14.57 16.41 3.89
C VAL A 26 -13.70 17.40 4.67
N ILE A 27 -12.42 17.53 4.31
CA ILE A 27 -11.52 18.51 4.94
C ILE A 27 -12.04 19.93 4.70
N HIS A 28 -12.40 20.28 3.46
CA HIS A 28 -12.95 21.59 3.10
C HIS A 28 -14.16 21.93 3.98
N ARG A 29 -15.09 20.99 4.13
CA ARG A 29 -16.28 21.16 4.96
C ARG A 29 -15.94 21.42 6.43
N LEU A 30 -15.01 20.65 7.01
CA LEU A 30 -14.56 20.85 8.39
C LEU A 30 -13.91 22.22 8.61
N LEU A 31 -13.14 22.70 7.63
CA LEU A 31 -12.49 24.02 7.69
C LEU A 31 -13.51 25.16 7.55
N GLN A 32 -14.50 25.04 6.65
CA GLN A 32 -15.51 26.07 6.42
C GLN A 32 -16.51 26.21 7.57
N THR A 33 -16.69 25.16 8.38
CA THR A 33 -17.62 25.18 9.52
C THR A 33 -16.91 25.32 10.87
N ALA A 34 -15.58 25.46 10.89
CA ALA A 34 -14.85 25.65 12.12
C ALA A 34 -15.13 27.04 12.73
N HIS A 35 -15.07 27.12 14.06
CA HIS A 35 -15.14 28.40 14.77
C HIS A 35 -13.82 29.14 14.63
N ASN A 36 -13.77 30.04 13.65
CA ASN A 36 -12.57 30.73 13.21
C ASN A 36 -12.06 31.77 14.22
N PRO A 37 -10.72 31.94 14.32
CA PRO A 37 -10.14 33.03 15.08
C PRO A 37 -10.47 34.39 14.43
N PRO A 38 -10.30 35.52 15.12
CA PRO A 38 -10.61 36.86 14.59
C PRO A 38 -9.91 37.19 13.27
N ARG A 39 -8.73 36.61 13.02
CA ARG A 39 -7.95 36.79 11.78
C ARG A 39 -8.36 35.81 10.66
N GLY A 40 -9.38 34.99 10.87
CA GLY A 40 -9.84 33.95 9.96
C GLY A 40 -8.99 32.68 10.02
N VAL A 41 -7.67 32.80 9.88
CA VAL A 41 -6.72 31.69 10.00
C VAL A 41 -5.48 32.14 10.77
N ASP A 42 -4.98 31.31 11.67
CA ASP A 42 -3.70 31.51 12.35
C ASP A 42 -2.89 30.20 12.51
N ASN A 43 -1.66 30.31 13.00
CA ASN A 43 -0.75 29.17 13.14
C ASN A 43 -0.93 28.38 14.45
N GLN A 44 -1.84 28.79 15.34
CA GLN A 44 -2.11 28.11 16.61
C GLN A 44 -3.29 27.14 16.47
N VAL A 45 -4.36 27.57 15.80
CA VAL A 45 -5.60 26.79 15.63
C VAL A 45 -6.02 26.63 14.16
N GLY A 46 -5.30 27.21 13.20
CA GLY A 46 -5.68 27.13 11.80
C GLY A 46 -6.98 27.88 11.57
N TYR A 47 -7.95 27.19 10.96
CA TYR A 47 -9.32 27.70 10.77
C TYR A 47 -10.16 27.66 12.05
N GLY A 48 -9.58 27.25 13.18
CA GLY A 48 -10.22 27.28 14.49
C GLY A 48 -10.72 25.93 14.99
N VAL A 49 -11.62 25.98 15.97
CA VAL A 49 -12.12 24.77 16.66
C VAL A 49 -13.17 24.08 15.80
N VAL A 50 -13.09 22.76 15.68
CA VAL A 50 -14.06 21.96 14.93
C VAL A 50 -15.47 22.08 15.55
N ASP A 51 -16.48 22.36 14.73
CA ASP A 51 -17.89 22.37 15.12
C ASP A 51 -18.61 21.17 14.46
N PRO A 52 -18.91 20.09 15.22
CA PRO A 52 -19.57 18.91 14.66
C PRO A 52 -21.00 19.19 14.16
N VAL A 53 -21.72 20.11 14.82
CA VAL A 53 -23.11 20.40 14.47
C VAL A 53 -23.15 21.19 13.17
N ALA A 54 -22.35 22.25 13.06
CA ALA A 54 -22.23 23.01 11.82
C ALA A 54 -21.71 22.14 10.67
N ALA A 55 -20.68 21.31 10.93
CA ALA A 55 -20.15 20.35 9.96
C ALA A 55 -21.23 19.39 9.45
N LEU A 56 -22.20 19.01 10.27
CA LEU A 56 -23.26 18.10 9.82
C LEU A 56 -24.47 18.83 9.26
N THR A 57 -24.75 20.08 9.61
CA THR A 57 -26.03 20.74 9.30
C THR A 57 -25.95 21.85 8.27
N PHE A 58 -24.81 22.54 8.13
CA PHE A 58 -24.72 23.67 7.23
C PHE A 58 -24.69 23.27 5.75
N SER A 59 -25.22 24.12 4.89
CA SER A 59 -25.08 23.98 3.44
C SER A 59 -23.73 24.55 3.01
N VAL A 60 -22.72 23.69 2.93
CA VAL A 60 -21.37 24.04 2.50
C VAL A 60 -21.18 23.56 1.06
N PRO A 61 -20.82 24.43 0.11
CA PRO A 61 -20.42 24.01 -1.23
C PRO A 61 -19.28 22.98 -1.13
N PRO A 62 -19.33 21.86 -1.86
CA PRO A 62 -18.37 20.78 -1.66
C PRO A 62 -16.93 21.17 -2.05
N GLY A 63 -16.76 22.12 -2.96
CA GLY A 63 -15.45 22.51 -3.49
C GLY A 63 -14.84 21.42 -4.38
N ASP A 64 -13.55 21.57 -4.68
CA ASP A 64 -12.83 20.65 -5.56
C ASP A 64 -12.73 19.25 -4.98
N ARG A 65 -12.82 18.24 -5.84
CA ARG A 65 -12.72 16.83 -5.42
C ARG A 65 -11.29 16.46 -5.01
N LEU A 66 -10.29 17.13 -5.55
CA LEU A 66 -8.87 16.90 -5.30
C LEU A 66 -8.23 18.16 -4.73
N ALA A 67 -7.23 18.00 -3.87
CA ALA A 67 -6.46 19.13 -3.37
C ALA A 67 -5.68 19.80 -4.51
N PRO A 68 -5.47 21.13 -4.46
CA PRO A 68 -4.57 21.80 -5.39
C PRO A 68 -3.20 21.14 -5.40
N GLY A 69 -2.71 20.78 -6.59
CA GLY A 69 -1.41 20.10 -6.73
C GLY A 69 -1.42 18.61 -6.36
N ALA A 70 -2.59 17.99 -6.17
CA ALA A 70 -2.70 16.54 -5.99
C ALA A 70 -2.25 15.82 -7.28
N LEU A 71 -0.99 15.40 -7.32
CA LEU A 71 -0.48 14.50 -8.34
C LEU A 71 -0.87 13.07 -7.97
N THR A 72 -1.61 12.39 -8.85
CA THR A 72 -1.77 10.94 -8.74
C THR A 72 -0.42 10.31 -9.07
N ARG A 73 0.45 10.20 -8.07
CA ARG A 73 1.67 9.41 -8.24
C ARG A 73 1.22 7.96 -8.31
N VAL A 74 1.09 7.44 -9.53
CA VAL A 74 0.96 5.99 -9.74
C VAL A 74 2.21 5.38 -9.13
N LEU A 75 2.05 4.73 -7.98
CA LEU A 75 3.11 3.93 -7.39
C LEU A 75 3.27 2.72 -8.30
N ALA A 76 4.28 2.74 -9.16
CA ALA A 76 4.66 1.54 -9.88
C ALA A 76 5.09 0.50 -8.82
N PRO A 77 4.48 -0.70 -8.80
CA PRO A 77 4.94 -1.74 -7.91
C PRO A 77 6.42 -2.02 -8.21
N PRO A 78 7.23 -2.35 -7.19
CA PRO A 78 8.61 -2.74 -7.44
C PRO A 78 8.62 -3.92 -8.43
N PRO A 79 9.61 -3.97 -9.34
CA PRO A 79 9.71 -5.08 -10.27
C PRO A 79 9.74 -6.41 -9.50
N PRO A 80 9.12 -7.47 -10.04
CA PRO A 80 9.12 -8.76 -9.39
C PRO A 80 10.57 -9.24 -9.15
N PRO A 81 10.84 -9.97 -8.05
CA PRO A 81 12.17 -10.51 -7.79
C PRO A 81 12.62 -11.39 -8.96
N ALA A 82 13.93 -11.39 -9.23
CA ALA A 82 14.49 -12.23 -10.29
C ALA A 82 14.16 -13.71 -10.03
N PRO A 83 13.86 -14.51 -11.08
CA PRO A 83 13.63 -15.93 -10.93
C PRO A 83 14.82 -16.64 -10.25
N PRO A 84 14.59 -17.66 -9.41
CA PRO A 84 15.68 -18.44 -8.81
C PRO A 84 16.59 -19.05 -9.86
N ASP A 85 17.92 -18.94 -9.69
CA ASP A 85 18.87 -19.56 -10.61
C ASP A 85 18.96 -21.07 -10.36
N HIS A 86 18.57 -21.87 -11.36
CA HIS A 86 18.59 -23.33 -11.32
C HIS A 86 19.82 -23.95 -12.00
N ARG A 87 20.73 -23.16 -12.58
CA ARG A 87 21.87 -23.66 -13.35
C ARG A 87 22.77 -24.58 -12.53
N ALA A 88 23.10 -24.18 -11.31
CA ALA A 88 23.94 -24.97 -10.41
C ALA A 88 23.31 -26.34 -10.09
N ARG A 89 22.00 -26.37 -9.83
CA ARG A 89 21.24 -27.62 -9.60
C ARG A 89 21.26 -28.52 -10.83
N THR A 90 21.03 -27.95 -12.02
CA THR A 90 21.03 -28.73 -13.26
C THR A 90 22.40 -29.34 -13.55
N VAL A 91 23.49 -28.58 -13.38
CA VAL A 91 24.86 -29.08 -13.57
C VAL A 91 25.19 -30.17 -12.56
N ALA A 92 24.81 -29.99 -11.29
CA ALA A 92 25.03 -30.99 -10.25
C ALA A 92 24.29 -32.31 -10.55
N LEU A 93 23.03 -32.24 -10.97
CA LEU A 93 22.23 -33.42 -11.33
C LEU A 93 22.77 -34.12 -12.57
N ALA A 94 23.18 -33.36 -13.60
CA ALA A 94 23.76 -33.93 -14.81
C ALA A 94 25.07 -34.66 -14.51
N PHE A 95 25.99 -34.01 -13.78
CA PHE A 95 27.26 -34.62 -13.41
C PHE A 95 27.07 -35.88 -12.55
N GLY A 96 26.21 -35.79 -11.52
CA GLY A 96 25.88 -36.93 -10.67
C GLY A 96 25.29 -38.09 -11.45
N GLY A 97 24.36 -37.82 -12.37
CA GLY A 97 23.76 -38.83 -13.26
C GLY A 97 24.78 -39.52 -14.16
N THR A 98 25.70 -38.76 -14.75
CA THR A 98 26.77 -39.31 -15.60
C THR A 98 27.73 -40.21 -14.81
N VAL A 99 28.13 -39.80 -13.61
CA VAL A 99 29.02 -40.59 -12.74
C VAL A 99 28.33 -41.88 -12.30
N LEU A 100 27.07 -41.80 -11.82
CA LEU A 100 26.31 -42.99 -11.41
C LEU A 100 26.09 -43.96 -12.58
N GLY A 101 25.71 -43.44 -13.75
CA GLY A 101 25.50 -44.24 -14.96
C GLY A 101 26.80 -44.93 -15.42
N GLY A 102 27.93 -44.23 -15.38
CA GLY A 102 29.24 -44.79 -15.68
C GLY A 102 29.64 -45.90 -14.71
N LEU A 103 29.47 -45.70 -13.40
CA LEU A 103 29.76 -46.72 -12.39
C LEU A 103 28.87 -47.96 -12.53
N LEU A 104 27.58 -47.78 -12.82
CA LEU A 104 26.66 -48.88 -13.09
C LEU A 104 27.07 -49.69 -14.33
N LEU A 105 27.41 -49.01 -15.43
CA LEU A 105 27.91 -49.65 -16.65
C LEU A 105 29.18 -50.46 -16.39
N VAL A 106 30.16 -49.88 -15.72
CA VAL A 106 31.41 -50.58 -15.34
C VAL A 106 31.11 -51.78 -14.44
N GLY A 107 30.21 -51.62 -13.47
CA GLY A 107 29.77 -52.70 -12.59
C GLY A 107 29.11 -53.87 -13.33
N ILE A 108 28.20 -53.56 -14.28
CA ILE A 108 27.54 -54.56 -15.13
C ILE A 108 28.55 -55.30 -16.00
N ILE A 109 29.47 -54.58 -16.65
CA ILE A 109 30.52 -55.18 -17.50
C ILE A 109 31.43 -56.09 -16.66
N ALA A 110 31.85 -55.63 -15.47
CA ALA A 110 32.69 -56.41 -14.57
C ALA A 110 31.98 -57.66 -14.01
N ARG A 111 30.66 -57.61 -13.81
CA ARG A 111 29.86 -58.78 -13.44
C ARG A 111 29.74 -59.78 -14.60
N ALA A 112 29.47 -59.30 -15.81
CA ALA A 112 29.35 -60.14 -17.01
C ALA A 112 30.67 -60.86 -17.35
N ARG A 113 31.82 -60.20 -17.16
CA ARG A 113 33.15 -60.81 -17.36
C ARG A 113 33.51 -61.87 -16.33
N ARG A 114 32.99 -61.78 -15.10
CA ARG A 114 33.24 -62.76 -14.03
C ARG A 114 32.36 -64.00 -14.10
N ALA A 115 31.28 -63.94 -14.88
CA ALA A 115 30.33 -65.04 -15.05
C ALA A 115 30.64 -65.93 -16.29
N ARG A 116 31.67 -65.59 -17.07
CA ARG A 116 32.26 -66.41 -18.14
C ARG A 116 33.54 -67.04 -17.63
#